data_AF-A0A533TAT5-F1
#
_entry.id   AF-A0A533TAT5-F1
#
_cell.length_a   1.000
_cell.length_b   1.000
_cell.length_c   1.000
_cell.angle_alpha   90.00
_cell.angle_beta   90.00
_cell.angle_gamma   90.00
#
_symmetry.space_group_name_H-M   'P 1'
#
loop_
_entity.id
_entity.type
_entity.pdbx_description
1 polymer ?
#
loop_
_entity_poly.entity_id
_entity_poly.type
_entity_poly.pdbx_seq_one_letter_code
_entity_poly.pdbx_strand_id
1 'polypeptide(L)'
;MKGNQLELVIENAKRDGVRITMNNEGSQSAGRIRGVSNHQPHTSQNVLSGYQKNRKPLFAPVTVKYELLVNANGQSPGAQYATIAHELAHLYCGHLGTPDIKLWPDRQRLDHVTEEFEAESVSFMVCQRQGIQTTSPEYLSQFVKDHADIPTISMESVMKAVGLIESMSSQRLKLRTDRV
;
A
#
# COMPACT_ATOMS: atom_id res chain seq x y z
N MET A 1 -11.34 -6.24 -12.36
CA MET A 1 -10.20 -5.31 -12.50
C MET A 1 -10.19 -4.75 -13.92
N LYS A 2 -10.17 -3.43 -14.09
CA LYS A 2 -10.20 -2.77 -15.41
C LYS A 2 -8.78 -2.30 -15.75
N GLY A 3 -8.11 -2.94 -16.70
CA GLY A 3 -6.82 -2.45 -17.22
C GLY A 3 -5.62 -2.64 -16.29
N ASN A 4 -4.75 -1.63 -16.23
CA ASN A 4 -3.39 -1.67 -15.66
C ASN A 4 -3.29 -1.17 -14.20
N GLN A 5 -4.35 -1.38 -13.40
CA GLN A 5 -4.47 -0.84 -12.04
C GLN A 5 -3.37 -1.36 -11.11
N LEU A 6 -3.05 -2.65 -11.23
CA LEU A 6 -1.98 -3.30 -10.49
C LEU A 6 -0.61 -2.70 -10.84
N GLU A 7 -0.31 -2.52 -12.12
CA GLU A 7 0.95 -1.90 -12.54
C GLU A 7 1.05 -0.43 -12.10
N LEU A 8 -0.07 0.31 -12.15
CA LEU A 8 -0.11 1.71 -11.72
C LEU A 8 0.13 1.85 -10.22
N VAL A 9 -0.52 1.04 -9.38
CA VAL A 9 -0.31 1.12 -7.93
C VAL A 9 1.12 0.74 -7.56
N ILE A 10 1.70 -0.28 -8.22
CA ILE A 10 3.10 -0.68 -8.02
C ILE A 10 4.04 0.46 -8.43
N GLU A 11 3.85 1.07 -9.60
CA GLU A 11 4.71 2.15 -10.07
C GLU A 11 4.59 3.41 -9.19
N ASN A 12 3.37 3.76 -8.77
CA ASN A 12 3.14 4.91 -7.91
C ASN A 12 3.69 4.69 -6.50
N ALA A 13 3.66 3.47 -5.94
CA ALA A 13 4.20 3.19 -4.61
C ALA A 13 5.70 3.54 -4.49
N LYS A 14 6.44 3.40 -5.59
CA LYS A 14 7.87 3.74 -5.63
C LYS A 14 8.15 5.21 -5.31
N ARG A 15 7.24 6.13 -5.66
CA ARG A 15 7.39 7.57 -5.40
C ARG A 15 7.44 7.90 -3.90
N ASP A 16 6.87 7.03 -3.07
CA ASP A 16 6.82 7.16 -1.61
C ASP A 16 7.91 6.30 -0.95
N GLY A 17 8.84 5.73 -1.74
CA GLY A 17 9.95 4.92 -1.26
C GLY A 17 9.58 3.46 -0.97
N VAL A 18 8.43 2.98 -1.43
CA VAL A 18 8.01 1.58 -1.27
C VAL A 18 8.54 0.77 -2.44
N ARG A 19 9.37 -0.25 -2.17
CA ARG A 19 9.76 -1.25 -3.15
C ARG A 19 8.87 -2.47 -2.98
N ILE A 20 8.20 -2.87 -4.06
CA ILE A 20 7.33 -4.05 -4.07
C ILE A 20 8.06 -5.19 -4.77
N THR A 21 8.21 -6.31 -4.07
CA THR A 21 8.83 -7.53 -4.60
C THR A 21 7.81 -8.66 -4.61
N MET A 22 7.59 -9.23 -5.80
CA MET A 22 6.76 -10.42 -5.98
C MET A 22 7.64 -11.66 -5.73
N ASN A 23 7.43 -12.34 -4.61
CA ASN A 23 8.12 -13.59 -4.29
C ASN A 23 7.19 -14.78 -4.52
N ASN A 24 7.79 -15.92 -4.91
CA ASN A 24 7.06 -17.19 -5.11
C ASN A 24 7.28 -18.19 -3.96
N GLU A 25 7.87 -17.76 -2.83
CA GLU A 25 8.32 -18.66 -1.78
C GLU A 25 7.39 -18.67 -0.55
N GLY A 26 6.71 -19.82 -0.36
CA GLY A 26 6.48 -20.55 0.90
C GLY A 26 5.89 -19.89 2.14
N SER A 27 5.70 -18.57 2.19
CA SER A 27 5.15 -17.88 3.36
C SER A 27 3.66 -18.18 3.53
N GLN A 28 3.23 -18.41 4.78
CA GLN A 28 1.81 -18.49 5.14
C GLN A 28 1.10 -17.12 5.09
N SER A 29 1.85 -16.01 4.95
CA SER A 29 1.27 -14.68 4.72
C SER A 29 1.18 -14.36 3.23
N ALA A 30 0.07 -13.75 2.81
CA ALA A 30 -0.14 -13.26 1.44
C ALA A 30 0.81 -12.10 1.09
N GLY A 31 1.16 -11.26 2.08
CA GLY A 31 2.09 -10.15 1.92
C GLY A 31 2.68 -9.68 3.25
N ARG A 32 3.62 -8.73 3.18
CA ARG A 32 4.10 -7.96 4.34
C ARG A 32 4.86 -6.71 3.91
N ILE A 33 4.53 -5.56 4.49
CA ILE A 33 5.34 -4.35 4.44
C ILE A 33 6.20 -4.17 5.70
N ARG A 34 7.39 -3.59 5.54
CA ARG A 34 8.26 -3.17 6.64
C ARG A 34 9.10 -1.96 6.27
N GLY A 35 9.48 -1.17 7.28
CA GLY A 35 10.52 -0.16 7.12
C GLY A 35 11.91 -0.79 6.90
N VAL A 36 12.73 -0.16 6.07
CA VAL A 36 14.14 -0.51 5.90
C VAL A 36 14.94 0.04 7.08
N SER A 37 15.79 -0.79 7.68
CA SER A 37 16.63 -0.37 8.81
C SER A 37 17.68 0.64 8.36
N ASN A 38 17.93 1.67 9.17
CA ASN A 38 19.00 2.65 8.96
C ASN A 38 20.41 2.03 8.88
N HIS A 39 20.57 0.77 9.31
CA HIS A 39 21.83 0.03 9.26
C HIS A 39 22.06 -0.67 7.93
N GLN A 40 21.04 -0.75 7.06
CA GLN A 40 21.18 -1.31 5.72
C GLN A 40 21.56 -0.19 4.73
N PRO A 41 22.41 -0.49 3.73
CA PRO A 41 22.71 0.49 2.70
C PRO A 41 21.41 0.96 2.03
N HIS A 42 21.18 2.27 2.06
CA HIS A 42 20.03 2.87 1.40
C HIS A 42 20.14 2.64 -0.11
N THR A 43 19.37 1.68 -0.61
CA THR A 43 19.27 1.43 -2.04
C THR A 43 18.25 2.38 -2.65
N SER A 44 18.49 2.78 -3.90
CA SER A 44 17.53 3.59 -4.66
C SER A 44 16.77 2.72 -5.65
N GLN A 45 15.60 3.19 -6.06
CA GLN A 45 14.84 2.62 -7.17
C GLN A 45 14.49 3.72 -8.18
N ASN A 46 14.46 3.37 -9.46
CA ASN A 46 14.07 4.31 -10.51
C ASN A 46 12.55 4.43 -10.58
N VAL A 47 12.07 5.66 -10.58
CA VAL A 47 10.64 5.99 -10.67
C VAL A 47 10.45 6.89 -11.87
N LEU A 48 9.43 6.62 -12.68
CA LEU A 48 9.16 7.47 -13.84
C LEU A 48 8.72 8.87 -13.38
N SER A 49 9.56 9.86 -13.67
CA SER A 49 9.38 11.26 -13.27
C SER A 49 8.67 12.10 -14.33
N GLY A 50 8.61 11.62 -15.57
CA GLY A 50 7.93 12.29 -16.67
C GLY A 50 8.38 11.77 -18.03
N TYR A 51 8.17 12.59 -19.06
CA TYR A 51 8.58 12.31 -20.43
C TYR A 51 9.26 13.53 -21.04
N GLN A 52 10.29 13.30 -21.85
CA GLN A 52 10.91 14.33 -22.69
C GLN A 52 9.97 14.75 -23.83
N LYS A 53 10.30 15.85 -24.53
CA LYS A 53 9.55 16.35 -25.70
C LYS A 53 9.36 15.27 -26.80
N ASN A 54 10.30 14.35 -26.94
CA ASN A 54 10.25 13.23 -27.89
C ASN A 54 9.56 11.96 -27.33
N ARG A 55 8.82 12.08 -26.22
CA ARG A 55 8.15 10.97 -25.50
C ARG A 55 9.10 9.92 -24.91
N LYS A 56 10.40 10.19 -24.80
CA LYS A 56 11.32 9.33 -24.07
C LYS A 56 11.05 9.42 -22.56
N PRO A 57 10.91 8.29 -21.83
CA PRO A 57 10.67 8.30 -20.39
C PRO A 57 11.87 8.89 -19.63
N LEU A 58 11.57 9.71 -18.63
CA LEU A 58 12.52 10.22 -17.64
C LEU A 58 12.34 9.48 -16.33
N PHE A 59 13.45 9.07 -15.72
CA PHE A 59 13.46 8.41 -14.43
C PHE A 59 14.23 9.25 -13.42
N ALA A 60 13.77 9.25 -12.17
CA ALA A 60 14.52 9.79 -11.05
C ALA A 60 14.76 8.69 -10.02
N PRO A 61 15.92 8.70 -9.35
CA PRO A 61 16.17 7.80 -8.23
C PRO A 61 15.32 8.24 -7.02
N VAL A 62 14.67 7.28 -6.37
CA VAL A 62 14.00 7.45 -5.09
C VAL A 62 14.57 6.46 -4.09
N THR A 63 15.01 6.95 -2.93
CA THR A 63 15.50 6.11 -1.85
C THR A 63 14.42 5.17 -1.36
N VAL A 64 14.75 3.89 -1.20
CA VAL A 64 13.84 2.90 -0.65
C VAL A 64 13.80 3.01 0.86
N LYS A 65 12.60 3.24 1.37
CA LYS A 65 12.27 3.40 2.79
C LYS A 65 11.48 2.21 3.32
N TYR A 66 10.74 1.53 2.44
CA TYR A 66 9.89 0.40 2.78
C TYR A 66 10.06 -0.73 1.77
N GLU A 67 10.07 -1.96 2.27
CA GLU A 67 10.03 -3.18 1.45
C GLU A 67 8.67 -3.86 1.67
N LEU A 68 7.94 -4.09 0.58
CA LEU A 68 6.65 -4.77 0.56
C LEU A 68 6.84 -6.07 -0.23
N LEU A 69 6.72 -7.20 0.45
CA LEU A 69 6.78 -8.51 -0.15
C LEU A 69 5.35 -9.00 -0.44
N VAL A 70 5.11 -9.53 -1.63
CA VAL A 70 3.84 -10.16 -2.00
C VAL A 70 4.13 -11.60 -2.39
N ASN A 71 3.43 -12.56 -1.79
CA ASN A 71 3.46 -13.95 -2.22
C ASN A 71 2.56 -14.12 -3.44
N ALA A 72 3.13 -13.96 -4.64
CA ALA A 72 2.37 -13.93 -5.88
C ALA A 72 1.99 -15.32 -6.41
N ASN A 73 2.50 -16.39 -5.79
CA ASN A 73 2.35 -17.75 -6.32
C ASN A 73 0.87 -18.16 -6.37
N GLY A 74 0.38 -18.49 -7.56
CA GLY A 74 -1.00 -18.92 -7.79
C GLY A 74 -2.06 -17.82 -7.59
N GLN A 75 -1.68 -16.58 -7.28
CA GLN A 75 -2.64 -15.49 -7.05
C GLN A 75 -3.08 -14.83 -8.36
N SER A 76 -4.38 -14.52 -8.47
CA SER A 76 -4.88 -13.66 -9.55
C SER A 76 -4.37 -12.22 -9.39
N PRO A 77 -4.32 -11.41 -10.48
CA PRO A 77 -3.95 -10.00 -10.36
C PRO A 77 -4.82 -9.21 -9.37
N GLY A 78 -6.10 -9.57 -9.22
CA GLY A 78 -6.99 -8.97 -8.23
C GLY A 78 -6.59 -9.32 -6.79
N ALA A 79 -6.15 -10.55 -6.53
CA ALA A 79 -5.67 -10.97 -5.22
C ALA A 79 -4.31 -10.32 -4.86
N GLN A 80 -3.42 -10.18 -5.84
CA GLN A 80 -2.16 -9.44 -5.67
C GLN A 80 -2.44 -7.96 -5.36
N TYR A 81 -3.39 -7.36 -6.09
CA TYR A 81 -3.82 -6.00 -5.85
C TYR A 81 -4.40 -5.81 -4.43
N ALA A 82 -5.28 -6.70 -3.98
CA ALA A 82 -5.86 -6.65 -2.64
C ALA A 82 -4.78 -6.76 -1.55
N THR A 83 -3.81 -7.66 -1.73
CA THR A 83 -2.65 -7.78 -0.84
C THR A 83 -1.86 -6.47 -0.80
N ILE A 84 -1.51 -5.89 -1.96
CA ILE A 84 -0.78 -4.62 -2.02
C ILE A 84 -1.58 -3.49 -1.37
N ALA A 85 -2.90 -3.42 -1.61
CA ALA A 85 -3.75 -2.39 -1.02
C ALA A 85 -3.80 -2.50 0.51
N HIS A 86 -3.91 -3.70 1.05
CA HIS A 86 -3.85 -3.97 2.49
C HIS A 86 -2.50 -3.52 3.08
N GLU A 87 -1.39 -3.96 2.49
CA GLU A 87 -0.05 -3.60 2.98
C GLU A 87 0.24 -2.09 2.86
N LEU A 88 -0.20 -1.45 1.78
CA LEU A 88 -0.13 0.02 1.64
C LEU A 88 -1.04 0.74 2.64
N ALA A 89 -2.14 0.13 3.07
CA ALA A 89 -3.00 0.71 4.09
C ALA A 89 -2.27 0.80 5.44
N HIS A 90 -1.47 -0.20 5.84
CA HIS A 90 -0.61 -0.07 7.02
C HIS A 90 0.32 1.14 6.95
N LEU A 91 0.87 1.43 5.77
CA LEU A 91 1.71 2.61 5.58
C LEU A 91 0.90 3.90 5.66
N TYR A 92 -0.16 4.03 4.85
CA TYR A 92 -0.90 5.28 4.69
C TYR A 92 -1.87 5.60 5.82
N CYS A 93 -2.25 4.61 6.64
CA CYS A 93 -2.92 4.84 7.92
C CYS A 93 -1.94 5.27 9.02
N GLY A 94 -0.62 5.15 8.79
CA GLY A 94 0.42 5.63 9.69
C GLY A 94 0.98 4.59 10.66
N HIS A 95 0.66 3.31 10.49
CA HIS A 95 1.04 2.24 11.44
C HIS A 95 2.56 2.01 11.45
N LEU A 96 3.23 2.26 10.33
CA LEU A 96 4.70 2.22 10.22
C LEU A 96 5.37 3.56 10.57
N GLY A 97 4.60 4.57 10.96
CA GLY A 97 5.06 5.95 11.14
C GLY A 97 5.14 6.72 9.82
N THR A 98 5.61 7.96 9.91
CA THR A 98 5.64 8.87 8.76
C THR A 98 6.97 9.63 8.64
N PRO A 99 7.51 9.80 7.43
CA PRO A 99 8.62 10.72 7.21
C PRO A 99 8.17 12.19 7.16
N ASP A 100 6.89 12.46 6.94
CA ASP A 100 6.29 13.81 6.92
C ASP A 100 4.77 13.69 7.17
N ILE A 101 4.31 14.30 8.26
CA ILE A 101 2.89 14.30 8.69
C ILE A 101 1.94 14.85 7.63
N LYS A 102 2.45 15.65 6.68
CA LYS A 102 1.66 16.17 5.54
C LYS A 102 1.35 15.10 4.49
N LEU A 103 2.07 13.98 4.49
CA LEU A 103 1.86 12.87 3.55
C LEU A 103 0.83 11.88 4.09
N TRP A 104 1.01 11.44 5.33
CA TRP A 104 0.12 10.56 6.10
C TRP A 104 0.43 10.71 7.61
N PRO A 105 -0.52 10.37 8.50
CA PRO A 105 -0.34 10.57 9.94
C PRO A 105 0.75 9.65 10.52
N ASP A 106 1.28 9.99 11.69
CA ASP A 106 2.04 9.05 12.52
C ASP A 106 1.09 8.42 13.54
N ARG A 107 0.86 7.12 13.40
CA ARG A 107 -0.03 6.33 14.26
C ARG A 107 0.63 5.02 14.68
N GLN A 108 1.93 5.06 14.93
CA GLN A 108 2.63 3.94 15.54
C GLN A 108 2.06 3.63 16.93
N ARG A 109 2.22 2.38 17.38
CA ARG A 109 1.86 1.88 18.73
C ARG A 109 0.35 1.74 18.96
N LEU A 110 -0.44 1.63 17.89
CA LEU A 110 -1.79 1.09 18.01
C LEU A 110 -1.72 -0.39 18.35
N ASP A 111 -2.79 -0.91 18.93
CA ASP A 111 -2.92 -2.35 19.07
C ASP A 111 -3.09 -3.00 17.68
N HIS A 112 -2.55 -4.21 17.54
CA HIS A 112 -2.55 -4.92 16.26
C HIS A 112 -3.97 -5.12 15.70
N VAL A 113 -4.96 -5.32 16.57
CA VAL A 113 -6.35 -5.54 16.20
C VAL A 113 -6.93 -4.29 15.49
N THR A 114 -6.64 -3.09 16.00
CA THR A 114 -7.00 -1.82 15.35
C THR A 114 -6.26 -1.64 14.03
N GLU A 115 -4.95 -1.92 13.97
CA GLU A 115 -4.15 -1.76 12.76
C GLU A 115 -4.66 -2.63 11.59
N GLU A 116 -4.93 -3.91 11.87
CA GLU A 116 -5.46 -4.87 10.89
C GLU A 116 -6.88 -4.52 10.45
N PHE A 117 -7.74 -4.11 11.40
CA PHE A 117 -9.11 -3.74 11.06
C PHE A 117 -9.15 -2.54 10.10
N GLU A 118 -8.30 -1.53 10.34
CA GLU A 118 -8.18 -0.38 9.44
C GLU A 118 -7.60 -0.77 8.08
N ALA A 119 -6.53 -1.57 8.07
CA ALA A 119 -5.89 -2.01 6.82
C ALA A 119 -6.84 -2.85 5.96
N GLU A 120 -7.56 -3.79 6.57
CA GLU A 120 -8.55 -4.61 5.89
C GLU A 120 -9.74 -3.80 5.40
N SER A 121 -10.21 -2.82 6.18
CA SER A 121 -11.27 -1.90 5.77
C SER A 121 -10.89 -1.10 4.52
N VAL A 122 -9.65 -0.59 4.46
CA VAL A 122 -9.12 0.11 3.28
C VAL A 122 -9.06 -0.83 2.08
N SER A 123 -8.47 -2.01 2.23
CA SER A 123 -8.34 -3.01 1.17
C SER A 123 -9.71 -3.41 0.59
N PHE A 124 -10.67 -3.71 1.47
CA PHE A 124 -12.04 -4.02 1.10
C PHE A 124 -12.68 -2.90 0.27
N MET A 125 -12.66 -1.66 0.75
CA MET A 125 -13.30 -0.55 0.04
C MET A 125 -12.69 -0.29 -1.33
N VAL A 126 -11.36 -0.29 -1.42
CA VAL A 126 -10.64 -0.05 -2.68
C VAL A 126 -10.92 -1.16 -3.69
N CYS A 127 -10.93 -2.43 -3.24
CA CYS A 127 -11.21 -3.58 -4.10
C CYS A 127 -12.67 -3.62 -4.56
N GLN A 128 -13.61 -3.39 -3.64
CA GLN A 128 -15.04 -3.38 -3.92
C GLN A 128 -15.39 -2.33 -4.99
N ARG A 129 -14.83 -1.12 -4.87
CA ARG A 129 -15.05 -0.04 -5.85
C ARG A 129 -14.43 -0.30 -7.23
N GLN A 130 -13.46 -1.23 -7.31
CA GLN A 130 -12.85 -1.67 -8.56
C GLN A 130 -13.46 -2.97 -9.11
N GLY A 131 -14.51 -3.50 -8.46
CA GLY A 131 -15.13 -4.77 -8.83
C GLY A 131 -14.18 -5.96 -8.68
N ILE A 132 -13.25 -5.90 -7.73
CA ILE A 132 -12.37 -7.00 -7.36
C ILE A 132 -13.03 -7.71 -6.17
N GLN A 133 -13.36 -8.98 -6.34
CA GLN A 133 -13.84 -9.81 -5.24
C GLN A 133 -12.66 -10.17 -4.34
N THR A 134 -12.80 -9.95 -3.04
CA THR A 134 -11.80 -10.30 -2.02
C THR A 134 -12.43 -11.17 -0.95
N THR A 135 -11.59 -11.82 -0.14
CA THR A 135 -12.01 -12.57 1.06
C THR A 135 -12.12 -11.66 2.31
N SER A 136 -11.96 -10.35 2.12
CA SER A 136 -12.05 -9.33 3.18
C SER A 136 -13.42 -9.29 3.89
N PRO A 137 -14.56 -9.48 3.20
CA PRO A 137 -15.85 -9.58 3.87
C PRO A 137 -15.91 -10.72 4.89
N GLU A 138 -15.32 -11.87 4.58
CA GLU A 138 -15.25 -13.01 5.49
C GLU A 138 -14.36 -12.69 6.69
N TYR A 139 -13.21 -12.05 6.49
CA TYR A 139 -12.34 -11.61 7.59
C TYR A 139 -13.03 -10.58 8.50
N LEU A 140 -13.59 -9.51 7.94
CA LEU A 140 -14.26 -8.46 8.70
C LEU A 140 -15.51 -8.99 9.41
N SER A 141 -16.28 -9.87 8.77
CA SER A 141 -17.45 -10.49 9.39
C SER A 141 -17.09 -11.49 10.49
N GLN A 142 -16.00 -12.25 10.31
CA GLN A 142 -15.47 -13.12 11.35
C GLN A 142 -14.94 -12.29 12.52
N PHE A 143 -14.24 -11.20 12.24
CA PHE A 143 -13.76 -10.26 13.24
C PHE A 143 -14.91 -9.68 14.09
N VAL A 144 -15.99 -9.22 13.47
CA VAL A 144 -17.17 -8.69 14.18
C VAL A 144 -17.89 -9.79 14.99
N LYS A 145 -17.80 -11.06 14.60
CA LYS A 145 -18.37 -12.18 15.36
C LYS A 145 -17.49 -12.57 16.56
N ASP A 146 -16.18 -12.51 16.40
CA ASP A 146 -15.22 -12.98 17.42
C ASP A 146 -14.87 -11.91 18.46
N HIS A 147 -15.15 -10.64 18.17
CA HIS A 147 -14.92 -9.52 19.08
C HIS A 147 -16.25 -8.96 19.60
N ALA A 148 -16.37 -8.82 20.92
CA ALA A 148 -17.57 -8.27 21.55
C ALA A 148 -17.78 -6.77 21.21
N ASP A 149 -16.69 -6.05 20.93
CA ASP A 149 -16.68 -4.62 20.62
C ASP A 149 -15.89 -4.35 19.33
N ILE A 150 -16.37 -3.40 18.52
CA ILE A 150 -15.66 -2.89 17.33
C ILE A 150 -14.50 -1.99 17.81
N PRO A 151 -13.26 -2.18 17.32
CA PRO A 151 -12.14 -1.35 17.74
C PRO A 151 -12.38 0.12 17.39
N THR A 152 -11.81 1.01 18.20
CA THR A 152 -11.88 2.45 17.92
C THR A 152 -10.90 2.79 16.80
N ILE A 153 -11.44 2.94 15.58
CA ILE A 153 -10.65 3.26 14.38
C ILE A 153 -10.67 4.75 14.03
N SER A 154 -9.66 5.20 13.28
CA SER A 154 -9.63 6.50 12.62
C SER A 154 -10.26 6.39 11.24
N MET A 155 -11.55 6.70 11.16
CA MET A 155 -12.25 6.79 9.87
C MET A 155 -11.60 7.79 8.91
N GLU A 156 -11.01 8.87 9.45
CA GLU A 156 -10.28 9.85 8.65
C GLU A 156 -9.05 9.23 7.97
N SER A 157 -8.24 8.49 8.72
CA SER A 157 -7.03 7.82 8.19
C SER A 157 -7.41 6.78 7.14
N VAL A 158 -8.42 5.97 7.44
CA VAL A 158 -8.97 4.96 6.52
C VAL A 158 -9.43 5.61 5.21
N MET A 159 -10.26 6.65 5.26
CA MET A 159 -10.78 7.29 4.05
C MET A 159 -9.71 8.02 3.23
N LYS A 160 -8.70 8.61 3.90
CA LYS A 160 -7.53 9.21 3.22
C LYS A 160 -6.69 8.15 2.51
N ALA A 161 -6.43 7.01 3.17
CA ALA A 161 -5.70 5.90 2.58
C ALA A 161 -6.44 5.32 1.37
N VAL A 162 -7.76 5.11 1.46
CA VAL A 162 -8.61 4.69 0.33
C VAL A 162 -8.43 5.64 -0.86
N GLY A 163 -8.64 6.95 -0.66
CA GLY A 163 -8.56 7.92 -1.75
C GLY A 163 -7.17 8.02 -2.39
N LEU A 164 -6.11 7.84 -1.59
CA LEU A 164 -4.74 7.80 -2.10
C LEU A 164 -4.50 6.55 -2.95
N ILE A 165 -4.83 5.36 -2.45
CA ILE A 165 -4.60 4.09 -3.17
C ILE A 165 -5.45 4.04 -4.45
N GLU A 166 -6.69 4.54 -4.43
CA GLU A 166 -7.52 4.69 -5.64
C GLU A 166 -6.86 5.62 -6.66
N SER A 167 -6.31 6.75 -6.21
CA SER A 167 -5.56 7.67 -7.08
C SER A 167 -4.31 7.01 -7.67
N MET A 168 -3.58 6.24 -6.87
CA MET A 168 -2.42 5.46 -7.31
C MET A 168 -2.79 4.37 -8.32
N SER A 169 -4.02 3.88 -8.29
CA SER A 169 -4.49 2.80 -9.16
C SER A 169 -5.15 3.30 -10.45
N SER A 170 -5.53 4.58 -10.50
CA SER A 170 -6.27 5.17 -11.62
C SER A 170 -5.45 6.14 -12.47
N GLN A 171 -4.41 6.73 -11.90
CA GLN A 171 -3.58 7.72 -12.60
C GLN A 171 -2.13 7.69 -12.11
N ARG A 172 -1.23 8.21 -12.94
CA ARG A 172 0.16 8.43 -12.54
C ARG A 172 0.25 9.65 -11.62
N LEU A 173 0.87 9.50 -10.47
CA LEU A 173 1.13 10.58 -9.54
C LEU A 173 2.54 11.14 -9.77
N LYS A 174 2.68 12.46 -9.61
CA LYS A 174 3.98 13.14 -9.72
C LYS A 174 4.90 12.72 -8.58
N LEU A 175 6.21 12.71 -8.77
CA LEU A 175 7.14 12.50 -7.65
C LEU A 175 6.84 13.45 -6.49
N ARG A 176 7.08 12.97 -5.26
CA ARG A 176 7.17 13.87 -4.12
C ARG A 176 8.39 14.74 -4.40
N THR A 177 8.19 16.03 -4.65
CA THR A 177 9.30 16.98 -4.62
C THR A 177 9.86 16.96 -3.21
N ASP A 178 11.15 16.71 -3.07
CA ASP A 178 11.88 17.06 -1.86
C ASP A 178 11.59 18.54 -1.60
N ARG A 179 10.75 18.82 -0.62
CA ARG A 179 10.65 20.16 -0.09
C ARG A 179 11.86 20.28 0.84
N VAL A 180 12.95 20.77 0.28
CA VAL A 180 14.07 21.35 1.03
C VAL A 180 13.50 22.36 2.02
#